data_AF-A0A9J8BIP0-F1
#
_entry.id   AF-A0A9J8BIP0-F1
#
_cell.length_a   1.000
_cell.length_b   1.000
_cell.length_c   1.000
_cell.angle_alpha   90.00
_cell.angle_beta   90.00
_cell.angle_gamma   90.00
#
_symmetry.space_group_name_H-M   'P 1'
#
loop_
_entity.id
_entity.type
_entity.pdbx_description
1 polymer ?
#
loop_
_entity_poly.entity_id
_entity_poly.type
_entity_poly.pdbx_seq_one_letter_code
_entity_poly.pdbx_strand_id
1 'polypeptide(L)'
;MDERRQKLEETLDNVLSENEALKTKVRDLQNKLESFQKENEAKKVAFSAGLLESGTGHTGPTNIPKTLVYKKVFSNIGGVSTAPMKGAYYFRFYGTTMAVSLLKNGATQCSLHAWKPVSNGNASNSVVLTLEIGD
;
A
#
# COMPACT_ATOMS: atom_id res chain seq x y z
N MET A 1 -0.92 -66.14 -17.12
CA MET A 1 -1.35 -65.31 -15.98
C MET A 1 -0.26 -64.35 -15.53
N ASP A 2 1.01 -64.68 -15.71
CA ASP A 2 2.14 -63.87 -15.24
C ASP A 2 2.33 -62.54 -15.98
N GLU A 3 2.09 -62.51 -17.30
CA GLU A 3 2.24 -61.29 -18.13
C GLU A 3 1.30 -60.16 -17.68
N ARG A 4 0.06 -60.49 -17.33
CA ARG A 4 -0.92 -59.53 -16.81
C ARG A 4 -0.52 -59.03 -15.42
N ARG A 5 0.06 -59.89 -14.57
CA ARG A 5 0.53 -59.51 -13.23
C ARG A 5 1.72 -58.56 -13.32
N GLN A 6 2.71 -58.89 -14.17
CA GLN A 6 3.88 -58.04 -14.40
C GLN A 6 3.50 -56.65 -14.92
N LYS A 7 2.57 -56.57 -15.88
CA LYS A 7 2.07 -55.28 -16.38
C LYS A 7 1.34 -54.46 -15.31
N LEU A 8 0.65 -55.13 -14.37
CA LEU A 8 -0.01 -54.48 -13.24
C LEU A 8 1.00 -53.90 -12.25
N GLU A 9 2.08 -54.63 -11.95
CA GLU A 9 3.17 -54.18 -11.07
C GLU A 9 3.88 -52.97 -11.67
N GLU A 10 4.24 -53.01 -12.96
CA GLU A 10 4.86 -51.88 -13.66
C GLU A 10 3.95 -50.63 -13.68
N THR A 11 2.64 -50.82 -13.89
CA THR A 11 1.68 -49.72 -13.84
C THR A 11 1.58 -49.14 -12.43
N LEU A 12 1.61 -49.98 -11.39
CA LEU A 12 1.57 -49.54 -10.01
C LEU A 12 2.81 -48.72 -9.64
N ASP A 13 4.00 -49.16 -10.04
CA ASP A 13 5.26 -48.44 -9.82
C ASP A 13 5.27 -47.08 -10.52
N ASN A 14 4.80 -47.03 -11.77
CA ASN A 14 4.66 -45.78 -12.51
C ASN A 14 3.69 -44.81 -11.82
N VAL A 15 2.52 -45.29 -11.40
CA VAL A 15 1.53 -44.47 -10.67
C VAL A 15 2.09 -43.98 -9.33
N LEU A 16 2.83 -44.81 -8.60
CA LEU A 16 3.47 -44.41 -7.34
C LEU A 16 4.52 -43.32 -7.57
N SER A 17 5.36 -43.47 -8.59
CA SER A 17 6.36 -42.47 -8.98
C SER A 17 5.72 -41.14 -9.39
N GLU A 18 4.67 -41.19 -10.21
CA GLU A 18 3.91 -39.99 -10.59
C GLU A 18 3.25 -39.34 -9.37
N ASN A 19 2.73 -40.12 -8.43
CA ASN A 19 2.10 -39.60 -7.22
C ASN A 19 3.12 -38.88 -6.31
N GLU A 20 4.32 -39.44 -6.12
CA GLU A 20 5.39 -38.76 -5.38
C GLU A 20 5.87 -37.47 -6.09
N ALA A 21 5.96 -37.50 -7.43
CA ALA A 21 6.27 -36.31 -8.22
C ALA A 21 5.17 -35.23 -8.09
N LEU A 22 3.89 -35.64 -8.10
CA LEU A 22 2.75 -34.73 -7.92
C LEU A 22 2.71 -34.14 -6.51
N LYS A 23 2.93 -34.94 -5.46
CA LYS A 23 3.03 -34.45 -4.07
C LYS A 23 4.12 -33.39 -3.93
N THR A 24 5.27 -33.62 -4.55
CA THR A 24 6.39 -32.66 -4.56
C THR A 24 5.98 -31.35 -5.24
N LYS A 25 5.38 -31.43 -6.44
CA LYS A 25 4.88 -30.25 -7.16
C LYS A 25 3.82 -29.47 -6.36
N VAL A 26 2.90 -30.16 -5.69
CA VAL A 26 1.89 -29.53 -4.84
C VAL A 26 2.54 -28.75 -3.72
N ARG A 27 3.53 -29.35 -3.04
CA ARG A 27 4.28 -28.69 -1.97
C ARG A 27 5.01 -27.44 -2.47
N ASP A 28 5.65 -27.53 -3.63
CA ASP A 28 6.36 -26.40 -4.24
C ASP A 28 5.41 -25.25 -4.62
N LEU A 29 4.24 -25.58 -5.16
CA LEU A 29 3.21 -24.60 -5.50
C LEU A 29 2.63 -23.93 -4.24
N GLN A 30 2.41 -24.69 -3.17
CA GLN A 30 1.98 -24.15 -1.88
C GLN A 30 3.01 -23.15 -1.33
N ASN A 31 4.29 -23.52 -1.33
CA ASN A 31 5.37 -22.63 -0.88
C ASN A 31 5.45 -21.33 -1.71
N LYS A 32 5.32 -21.45 -3.04
CA LYS A 32 5.29 -20.28 -3.95
C LYS A 32 4.05 -19.40 -3.74
N LEU A 33 2.90 -20.01 -3.44
CA LEU A 33 1.68 -19.27 -3.15
C LEU A 33 1.81 -18.47 -1.86
N GLU A 34 2.35 -19.09 -0.80
CA GLU A 34 2.60 -18.42 0.47
C GLU A 34 3.60 -17.26 0.33
N SER A 35 4.68 -17.45 -0.44
CA SER A 35 5.65 -16.37 -0.68
C SER A 35 5.02 -15.21 -1.46
N PHE A 36 4.24 -15.50 -2.49
CA PHE A 36 3.52 -14.49 -3.27
C PHE A 36 2.51 -13.72 -2.41
N GLN A 37 1.78 -14.42 -1.53
CA GLN A 37 0.83 -13.78 -0.60
C GLN A 37 1.54 -12.82 0.35
N LYS A 38 2.67 -13.23 0.95
CA LYS A 38 3.49 -12.38 1.82
C LYS A 38 4.02 -11.16 1.08
N GLU A 39 4.52 -11.35 -0.15
CA GLU A 39 5.00 -10.25 -0.98
C GLU A 39 3.86 -9.26 -1.31
N ASN A 40 2.67 -9.76 -1.62
CA ASN A 40 1.51 -8.93 -1.91
C ASN A 40 1.01 -8.15 -0.69
N GLU A 41 1.09 -8.73 0.51
CA GLU A 41 0.79 -8.01 1.75
C GLU A 41 1.80 -6.90 2.03
N ALA A 42 3.09 -7.16 1.83
CA ALA A 42 4.14 -6.16 1.94
C ALA A 42 3.98 -5.01 0.91
N LYS A 43 3.26 -5.25 -0.20
CA LYS A 43 2.97 -4.26 -1.25
C LYS A 43 1.80 -3.33 -0.95
N LYS A 44 1.05 -3.55 0.14
CA LYS A 44 -0.06 -2.69 0.52
C LYS A 44 0.47 -1.46 1.25
N VAL A 45 0.12 -0.28 0.75
CA VAL A 45 0.45 0.99 1.38
C VAL A 45 -0.80 1.84 1.46
N ALA A 46 -1.16 2.29 2.65
CA ALA A 46 -2.26 3.19 2.87
C ALA A 46 -2.11 3.89 4.21
N PHE A 47 -2.38 5.19 4.24
CA PHE A 47 -2.35 5.95 5.47
C PHE A 47 -3.43 7.02 5.51
N SER A 48 -3.79 7.41 6.72
CA SER A 48 -4.68 8.53 6.97
C SER A 48 -4.33 9.18 8.30
N ALA A 49 -4.31 10.50 8.33
CA ALA A 49 -3.84 11.26 9.47
C ALA A 49 -4.58 12.60 9.62
N GLY A 50 -4.61 13.13 10.83
CA GLY A 50 -5.20 14.43 11.19
C GLY A 50 -4.15 15.36 11.79
N LEU A 51 -4.31 16.67 11.54
CA LEU A 51 -3.39 17.69 12.06
C LEU A 51 -3.47 17.85 13.59
N LEU A 52 -4.65 17.61 14.17
CA LEU A 52 -4.89 17.70 15.60
C LEU A 52 -5.06 16.32 16.22
N GLU A 53 -4.63 16.17 17.47
CA GLU A 53 -4.82 14.94 18.26
C GLU A 53 -6.31 14.69 18.54
N SER A 54 -7.03 15.76 18.88
CA SER A 54 -8.47 15.76 19.12
C SER A 54 -9.03 17.19 19.02
N GLY A 55 -10.36 17.30 18.95
CA GLY A 55 -11.07 18.59 19.02
C GLY A 55 -10.88 19.50 17.80
N THR A 56 -11.08 20.80 18.04
CA THR A 56 -10.96 21.88 17.06
C THR A 56 -9.71 22.72 17.35
N GLY A 57 -9.15 23.35 16.32
CA GLY A 57 -7.95 24.16 16.46
C GLY A 57 -7.33 24.53 15.13
N HIS A 58 -6.26 25.33 15.19
CA HIS A 58 -5.56 25.85 14.03
C HIS A 58 -4.07 25.53 14.12
N THR A 59 -3.45 25.17 12.99
CA THR A 59 -1.99 24.92 12.86
C THR A 59 -1.26 26.14 12.26
N GLY A 60 -1.94 27.28 12.18
CA GLY A 60 -1.48 28.54 11.63
C GLY A 60 -2.42 29.68 12.00
N PRO A 61 -2.34 30.85 11.34
CA PRO A 61 -1.48 31.13 10.17
C PRO A 61 0.00 31.26 10.54
N THR A 62 0.88 30.96 9.59
CA THR A 62 2.33 31.18 9.71
C THR A 62 2.81 32.05 8.56
N ASN A 63 3.71 33.00 8.84
CA ASN A 63 4.26 33.88 7.80
C ASN A 63 5.40 33.21 7.00
N ILE A 64 5.82 32.02 7.43
CA ILE A 64 6.84 31.20 6.77
C ILE A 64 6.25 29.83 6.44
N PRO A 65 6.69 29.20 5.33
CA PRO A 65 6.37 27.80 5.05
C PRO A 65 6.83 26.91 6.19
N LYS A 66 5.95 26.04 6.68
CA LYS A 66 6.24 25.07 7.74
C LYS A 66 5.71 23.71 7.34
N THR A 67 6.54 22.68 7.49
CA THR A 67 6.12 21.28 7.33
C THR A 67 5.03 20.97 8.37
N LEU A 68 3.89 20.47 7.88
CA LEU A 68 2.79 20.09 8.75
C LEU A 68 3.12 18.81 9.50
N VAL A 69 2.97 18.85 10.82
CA VAL A 69 3.10 17.68 11.69
C VAL A 69 1.70 17.16 12.00
N TYR A 70 1.36 16.00 11.46
CA TYR A 70 0.10 15.34 11.72
C TYR A 70 0.19 14.61 13.06
N LYS A 71 -0.61 15.07 14.04
CA LYS A 71 -0.56 14.55 15.42
C LYS A 71 -1.29 13.22 15.55
N LYS A 72 -2.39 13.06 14.81
CA LYS A 72 -3.23 11.86 14.86
C LYS A 72 -3.00 10.96 13.67
N VAL A 73 -2.71 9.69 13.92
CA VAL A 73 -2.65 8.64 12.90
C VAL A 73 -3.91 7.78 13.01
N PHE A 74 -4.70 7.71 11.95
CA PHE A 74 -5.87 6.83 11.88
C PHE A 74 -5.51 5.46 11.26
N SER A 75 -4.63 5.44 10.28
CA SER A 75 -4.08 4.23 9.67
C SER A 75 -2.67 4.50 9.11
N ASN A 76 -1.81 3.48 9.13
CA ASN A 76 -0.43 3.54 8.66
C ASN A 76 0.06 2.17 8.17
N ILE A 77 -0.61 1.65 7.15
CA ILE A 77 -0.25 0.38 6.49
C ILE A 77 0.95 0.63 5.58
N GLY A 78 2.01 -0.15 5.75
CA GLY A 78 3.22 -0.07 4.91
C GLY A 78 4.17 1.09 5.24
N GLY A 79 3.82 1.96 6.21
CA GLY A 79 4.65 3.08 6.64
C GLY A 79 4.40 4.39 5.86
N VAL A 80 4.67 5.53 6.51
CA VAL A 80 4.26 6.87 6.03
C VAL A 80 5.42 7.78 5.61
N SER A 81 6.64 7.51 6.07
CA SER A 81 7.72 8.51 6.01
C SER A 81 8.39 8.62 4.64
N THR A 82 8.37 7.55 3.85
CA THR A 82 8.93 7.46 2.50
C THR A 82 8.20 6.38 1.71
N ALA A 83 8.15 6.48 0.39
CA ALA A 83 7.59 5.42 -0.44
C ALA A 83 8.39 4.10 -0.27
N PRO A 84 7.77 3.00 0.21
CA PRO A 84 8.47 1.73 0.42
C PRO A 84 8.72 0.95 -0.88
N MET A 85 8.03 1.32 -1.96
CA MET A 85 8.15 0.71 -3.28
C MET A 85 7.87 1.73 -4.37
N LYS A 86 8.37 1.46 -5.57
CA LYS A 86 7.99 2.23 -6.74
C LYS A 86 6.52 1.98 -7.08
N GLY A 87 5.75 3.05 -7.33
CA GLY A 87 4.33 2.88 -7.65
C GLY A 87 3.59 4.19 -7.86
N ALA A 88 2.29 4.08 -8.14
CA ALA A 88 1.37 5.21 -8.19
C ALA A 88 0.74 5.42 -6.80
N TYR A 89 0.86 6.63 -6.26
CA TYR A 89 0.38 7.01 -4.95
C TYR A 89 -0.66 8.11 -5.07
N TYR A 90 -1.82 7.91 -4.46
CA TYR A 90 -2.89 8.89 -4.40
C TYR A 90 -2.82 9.67 -3.10
N PHE A 91 -2.59 10.98 -3.19
CA PHE A 91 -2.60 11.88 -2.05
C PHE A 91 -3.84 12.76 -2.11
N ARG A 92 -4.55 12.86 -0.99
CA ARG A 92 -5.71 13.75 -0.83
C ARG A 92 -5.64 14.44 0.51
N PHE A 93 -5.94 15.73 0.50
CA PHE A 93 -6.02 16.55 1.70
C PHE A 93 -7.19 17.53 1.59
N TYR A 94 -7.79 17.84 2.73
CA TYR A 94 -8.97 18.71 2.81
C TYR A 94 -9.02 19.46 4.14
N GLY A 95 -9.78 20.55 4.16
CA GLY A 95 -9.98 21.41 5.32
C GLY A 95 -10.85 22.60 4.98
N THR A 96 -11.16 23.44 5.97
CA THR A 96 -12.09 24.57 5.82
C THR A 96 -11.36 25.85 5.43
N THR A 97 -10.45 26.33 6.29
CA THR A 97 -9.58 27.49 6.01
C THR A 97 -8.14 27.00 6.01
N MET A 98 -7.49 26.99 4.85
CA MET A 98 -6.16 26.41 4.71
C MET A 98 -5.38 26.99 3.53
N ALA A 99 -4.06 27.00 3.66
CA ALA A 99 -3.11 27.24 2.58
C ALA A 99 -2.03 26.16 2.70
N VAL A 100 -2.10 25.13 1.87
CA VAL A 100 -1.23 23.94 1.96
C VAL A 100 -0.72 23.57 0.59
N SER A 101 0.54 23.15 0.52
CA SER A 101 1.13 22.56 -0.68
C SER A 101 1.65 21.16 -0.35
N LEU A 102 1.42 20.22 -1.26
CA LEU A 102 2.08 18.92 -1.24
C LEU A 102 3.38 19.03 -2.00
N LEU A 103 4.48 18.62 -1.38
CA LEU A 103 5.81 18.65 -1.96
C LEU A 103 6.30 17.22 -2.20
N LYS A 104 7.00 17.01 -3.32
CA LYS A 104 7.81 15.82 -3.59
C LYS A 104 9.25 16.29 -3.75
N ASN A 105 10.17 15.79 -2.93
CA ASN A 105 11.60 16.17 -2.97
C ASN A 105 11.83 17.70 -3.01
N GLY A 106 11.07 18.44 -2.21
CA GLY A 106 11.14 19.91 -2.15
C GLY A 106 10.37 20.67 -3.25
N ALA A 107 9.89 19.99 -4.30
CA ALA A 107 9.14 20.62 -5.38
C ALA A 107 7.61 20.51 -5.16
N THR A 108 6.91 21.64 -5.27
CA THR A 108 5.44 21.69 -5.17
C THR A 108 4.78 20.87 -6.28
N GLN A 109 3.92 19.93 -5.89
CA GLN A 109 3.14 19.08 -6.79
C GLN A 109 1.72 19.62 -6.99
N CYS A 110 1.08 20.04 -5.89
CA CYS A 110 -0.19 20.73 -5.93
C CYS A 110 -0.37 21.59 -4.68
N SER A 111 -1.24 22.58 -4.78
CA SER A 111 -1.55 23.51 -3.68
C SER A 111 -3.05 23.68 -3.54
N LEU A 112 -3.49 23.97 -2.31
CA LEU A 112 -4.86 24.31 -1.99
C LEU A 112 -4.84 25.59 -1.17
N HIS A 113 -5.60 26.58 -1.62
CA HIS A 113 -5.87 27.79 -0.87
C HIS A 113 -7.38 27.95 -0.70
N ALA A 114 -7.82 28.05 0.55
CA ALA A 114 -9.19 28.25 0.93
C ALA A 114 -9.26 29.26 2.07
N TRP A 115 -10.01 30.34 1.83
CA TRP A 115 -10.16 31.45 2.74
C TRP A 115 -11.62 31.90 2.74
N LYS A 116 -12.21 32.05 3.94
CA LYS A 116 -13.59 32.50 4.16
C LYS A 116 -14.64 31.73 3.34
N PRO A 117 -14.83 30.41 3.58
CA PRO A 117 -15.93 29.69 2.96
C PRO A 117 -17.27 30.31 3.36
N VAL A 118 -18.18 30.46 2.39
CA VAL A 118 -19.51 31.08 2.56
C VAL A 118 -20.57 30.11 3.12
N SER A 119 -20.21 28.84 3.30
CA SER A 119 -21.06 27.78 3.86
C SER A 119 -20.20 26.80 4.66
N ASN A 120 -20.82 25.76 5.24
CA ASN A 120 -20.13 24.63 5.89
C ASN A 120 -19.45 23.70 4.85
N GLY A 121 -18.66 24.27 3.95
CA GLY A 121 -17.92 23.55 2.91
C GLY A 121 -16.48 23.27 3.33
N ASN A 122 -15.93 22.17 2.82
CA ASN A 122 -14.50 21.87 2.89
C ASN A 122 -13.87 22.05 1.51
N ALA A 123 -12.72 22.71 1.48
CA ALA A 123 -11.85 22.72 0.32
C ALA A 123 -11.03 21.42 0.30
N SER A 124 -10.73 20.93 -0.90
CA SER A 124 -9.88 19.74 -1.05
C SER A 124 -9.06 19.81 -2.33
N ASN A 125 -7.90 19.17 -2.32
CA ASN A 125 -7.12 18.91 -3.52
C ASN A 125 -6.52 17.50 -3.43
N SER A 126 -6.14 16.95 -4.58
CA SER A 126 -5.54 15.63 -4.68
C SER A 126 -4.65 15.51 -5.90
N VAL A 127 -3.69 14.59 -5.84
CA VAL A 127 -2.80 14.27 -6.96
C VAL A 127 -2.43 12.78 -6.91
N VAL A 128 -2.23 12.19 -8.10
CA VAL A 128 -1.59 10.88 -8.24
C VAL A 128 -0.14 11.12 -8.65
N LEU A 129 0.81 10.60 -7.89
CA LEU A 129 2.24 10.72 -8.15
C LEU A 129 2.85 9.35 -8.36
N THR A 130 3.77 9.26 -9.33
CA THR A 130 4.71 8.13 -9.38
C THR A 130 5.85 8.42 -8.41
N LEU A 131 6.03 7.56 -7.41
CA LEU A 131 7.12 7.64 -6.44
C LEU A 131 8.13 6.53 -6.69
N GLU A 132 9.40 6.84 -6.46
CA GLU A 132 10.50 5.88 -6.35
C GLU A 132 10.70 5.49 -4.87
N ILE A 133 11.45 4.41 -4.63
CA ILE A 133 11.77 3.99 -3.25
C ILE A 133 12.54 5.11 -2.53
N GLY A 134 12.03 5.56 -1.39
CA GLY A 134 12.67 6.60 -0.58
C GLY A 134 12.24 8.04 -0.88
N ASP A 135 11.43 8.27 -1.92
CA ASP A 135 10.75 9.56 -2.16
C ASP A 135 9.82 9.95 -0.99
#